data_AF-A0A9X2YGK5-F1
#
_entry.id   AF-A0A9X2YGK5-F1
#
_cell.length_a   1.000
_cell.length_b   1.000
_cell.length_c   1.000
_cell.angle_alpha   90.00
_cell.angle_beta   90.00
_cell.angle_gamma   90.00
#
_symmetry.space_group_name_H-M   'P 1'
#
loop_
_entity.id
_entity.type
_entity.pdbx_description
1 polymer ?
#
loop_
_entity_poly.entity_id
_entity_poly.type
_entity_poly.pdbx_seq_one_letter_code
_entity_poly.pdbx_strand_id
1 'polypeptide(L)'
;AAALGALQTQLATVVAAVSTDPSALRADREALAATADRIGDQLGSGAAQLSAVVDQVVRAASGEVLPETMRGRLDWTGELRRWPTADSIFVPDGGGTGRISVAVDVQAPTAPGGEPSALVSCALSPFRLRLIGDKPFVTLHFTTLEFSAAPGMKTDVNVVFDPTDGIEFGGCLEFVETLRSIIPMDGFSDPPYLDVSPAGIRAGFDLPIPNVAMGIFALTNINLSAAFEVPFIGESIAVRFGFSSRESPFRLSIALFAGGGFFGIVITPEEVRELEAALEFGAAVELDFGVASGSVSVMAGIYFRLRTADGTTSALLAGYFRARGEVDVLGLITASIEIYLELSYETASQKAVGRASISVEVSVCLLSFSVSIAVEKKFSGSVGDPTFAQVMGTHPDAAPGVERPWDAYCDAFAN
;
A
#
# COMPACT_ATOMS: atom_id res chain seq x y z
N ALA A 1 3.97 -73.13 -14.10
CA ALA A 1 3.38 -73.09 -12.74
C ALA A 1 4.25 -72.29 -11.77
N ALA A 2 5.48 -72.74 -11.45
CA ALA A 2 6.35 -72.06 -10.47
C ALA A 2 6.71 -70.59 -10.81
N ALA A 3 7.02 -70.29 -12.07
CA ALA A 3 7.31 -68.92 -12.52
C ALA A 3 6.10 -67.97 -12.45
N LEU A 4 4.88 -68.52 -12.63
CA LEU A 4 3.62 -67.77 -12.58
C LEU A 4 3.27 -67.39 -11.14
N GLY A 5 3.48 -68.30 -10.19
CA GLY A 5 3.33 -68.02 -8.76
C GLY A 5 4.33 -66.99 -8.25
N ALA A 6 5.58 -67.02 -8.75
CA ALA A 6 6.59 -66.03 -8.40
C ALA A 6 6.20 -64.61 -8.89
N LEU A 7 5.63 -64.51 -10.10
CA LEU A 7 5.18 -63.24 -10.67
C LEU A 7 3.98 -62.65 -9.89
N GLN A 8 3.00 -63.48 -9.52
CA GLN A 8 1.88 -63.06 -8.67
C GLN A 8 2.37 -62.53 -7.31
N THR A 9 3.39 -63.17 -6.74
CA THR A 9 3.97 -62.74 -5.46
C THR A 9 4.68 -61.39 -5.58
N GLN A 10 5.42 -61.18 -6.67
CA GLN A 10 6.11 -59.91 -6.92
C GLN A 10 5.12 -58.78 -7.20
N LEU A 11 4.07 -59.04 -7.97
CA LEU A 11 3.03 -58.04 -8.25
C LEU A 11 2.31 -57.61 -6.96
N ALA A 12 1.90 -58.56 -6.12
CA ALA A 12 1.30 -58.27 -4.83
C ALA A 12 2.22 -57.44 -3.92
N THR A 13 3.53 -57.67 -4.00
CA THR A 13 4.53 -56.92 -3.22
C THR A 13 4.66 -55.47 -3.71
N VAL A 14 4.68 -55.25 -5.02
CA VAL A 14 4.75 -53.90 -5.63
C VAL A 14 3.48 -53.11 -5.33
N VAL A 15 2.32 -53.76 -5.39
CA VAL A 15 1.02 -53.14 -5.12
C VAL A 15 0.89 -52.76 -3.66
N ALA A 16 1.31 -53.66 -2.75
CA ALA A 16 1.42 -53.34 -1.34
C ALA A 16 2.33 -52.11 -1.12
N ALA A 17 3.52 -52.08 -1.72
CA ALA A 17 4.46 -50.98 -1.57
C ALA A 17 3.88 -49.63 -2.03
N VAL A 18 3.24 -49.57 -3.22
CA VAL A 18 2.62 -48.35 -3.75
C VAL A 18 1.38 -47.95 -2.96
N SER A 19 0.58 -48.92 -2.52
CA SER A 19 -0.59 -48.65 -1.67
C SER A 19 -0.22 -48.10 -0.28
N THR A 20 1.01 -48.29 0.18
CA THR A 20 1.51 -47.80 1.47
C THR A 20 2.35 -46.52 1.38
N ASP A 21 2.70 -46.03 0.18
CA ASP A 21 3.50 -44.80 0.01
C ASP A 21 2.71 -43.54 0.41
N PRO A 22 3.09 -42.83 1.49
CA PRO A 22 2.36 -41.66 1.97
C PRO A 22 2.44 -40.44 1.03
N SER A 23 3.33 -40.45 0.03
CA SER A 23 3.47 -39.37 -0.95
C SER A 23 2.53 -39.49 -2.17
N ALA A 24 1.90 -40.65 -2.36
CA ALA A 24 1.00 -40.90 -3.48
C ALA A 24 -0.45 -40.44 -3.19
N LEU A 25 -1.07 -39.76 -4.16
CA LEU A 25 -2.48 -39.34 -4.12
C LEU A 25 -3.39 -40.56 -3.96
N ARG A 26 -4.46 -40.41 -3.15
CA ARG A 26 -5.38 -41.52 -2.82
C ARG A 26 -6.02 -42.14 -4.06
N ALA A 27 -6.36 -41.33 -5.06
CA ALA A 27 -6.95 -41.80 -6.31
C ALA A 27 -5.99 -42.69 -7.12
N ASP A 28 -4.69 -42.36 -7.13
CA ASP A 28 -3.67 -43.16 -7.81
C ASP A 28 -3.48 -44.51 -7.12
N ARG A 29 -3.56 -44.55 -5.77
CA ARG A 29 -3.49 -45.79 -4.99
C ARG A 29 -4.68 -46.71 -5.28
N GLU A 30 -5.88 -46.15 -5.39
CA GLU A 30 -7.10 -46.90 -5.70
C GLU A 30 -7.09 -47.42 -7.15
N ALA A 31 -6.63 -46.60 -8.11
CA ALA A 31 -6.51 -46.99 -9.51
C ALA A 31 -5.45 -48.09 -9.72
N LEU A 32 -4.32 -48.01 -9.01
CA LEU A 32 -3.25 -48.99 -9.09
C LEU A 32 -3.64 -50.32 -8.43
N ALA A 33 -4.34 -50.28 -7.29
CA ALA A 33 -4.91 -51.46 -6.65
C ALA A 33 -5.96 -52.17 -7.54
N ALA A 34 -6.90 -51.41 -8.12
CA ALA A 34 -7.90 -51.98 -9.03
C ALA A 34 -7.31 -52.56 -10.33
N THR A 35 -6.16 -52.05 -10.77
CA THR A 35 -5.45 -52.58 -11.93
C THR A 35 -4.68 -53.84 -11.57
N ALA A 36 -4.09 -53.88 -10.38
CA ALA A 36 -3.43 -55.06 -9.85
C ALA A 36 -4.37 -56.25 -9.61
N ASP A 37 -5.55 -56.01 -9.03
CA ASP A 37 -6.56 -57.06 -8.81
C ASP A 37 -7.00 -57.68 -10.14
N ARG A 38 -7.23 -56.85 -11.17
CA ARG A 38 -7.56 -57.32 -12.53
C ARG A 38 -6.45 -58.15 -13.16
N ILE A 39 -5.19 -57.78 -12.95
CA ILE A 39 -4.03 -58.55 -13.44
C ILE A 39 -3.92 -59.87 -12.66
N GLY A 40 -4.18 -59.85 -11.35
CA GLY A 40 -4.21 -61.03 -10.49
C GLY A 40 -5.25 -62.07 -10.95
N ASP A 41 -6.46 -61.62 -11.26
CA ASP A 41 -7.55 -62.46 -11.77
C ASP A 41 -7.22 -63.06 -13.15
N GLN A 42 -6.62 -62.29 -14.05
CA GLN A 42 -6.24 -62.77 -15.39
C GLN A 42 -5.04 -63.73 -15.40
N LEU A 43 -4.15 -63.64 -14.40
CA LEU A 43 -3.07 -64.62 -14.22
C LEU A 43 -3.61 -65.99 -13.76
N GLY A 44 -4.78 -66.04 -13.12
CA GLY A 44 -5.45 -67.28 -12.69
C GLY A 44 -6.06 -68.10 -13.82
N SER A 45 -6.40 -67.50 -14.97
CA SER A 45 -7.17 -68.13 -16.05
C SER A 45 -6.36 -68.84 -17.14
N GLY A 46 -5.04 -69.00 -16.98
CA GLY A 46 -4.21 -69.86 -17.83
C GLY A 46 -3.41 -69.15 -18.94
N ALA A 47 -2.40 -69.86 -19.44
CA ALA A 47 -1.23 -69.32 -20.15
C ALA A 47 -1.47 -68.70 -21.55
N ALA A 48 -2.71 -68.59 -22.03
CA ALA A 48 -3.01 -68.04 -23.35
C ALA A 48 -3.19 -66.51 -23.38
N GLN A 49 -3.21 -65.83 -22.22
CA GLN A 49 -3.47 -64.38 -22.13
C GLN A 49 -2.29 -63.56 -21.57
N LEU A 50 -1.10 -64.15 -21.43
CA LEU A 50 0.08 -63.47 -20.92
C LEU A 50 0.53 -62.28 -21.79
N SER A 51 0.37 -62.35 -23.13
CA SER A 51 0.69 -61.22 -24.01
C SER A 51 -0.27 -60.04 -23.81
N ALA A 52 -1.56 -60.29 -23.57
CA ALA A 52 -2.55 -59.25 -23.32
C ALA A 52 -2.32 -58.56 -21.97
N VAL A 53 -1.95 -59.32 -20.94
CA VAL A 53 -1.60 -58.79 -19.62
C VAL A 53 -0.30 -57.97 -19.69
N VAL A 54 0.72 -58.47 -20.41
CA VAL A 54 1.98 -57.75 -20.62
C VAL A 54 1.75 -56.47 -21.43
N ASP A 55 0.96 -56.50 -22.51
CA ASP A 55 0.58 -55.30 -23.26
C ASP A 55 -0.16 -54.30 -22.38
N GLN A 56 -1.08 -54.75 -21.52
CA GLN A 56 -1.85 -53.87 -20.65
C GLN A 56 -1.00 -53.25 -19.53
N VAL A 57 -0.03 -54.01 -18.99
CA VAL A 57 0.96 -53.50 -18.03
C VAL A 57 1.95 -52.54 -18.70
N VAL A 58 2.38 -52.83 -19.93
CA VAL A 58 3.25 -51.94 -20.70
C VAL A 58 2.52 -50.64 -21.05
N ARG A 59 1.23 -50.69 -21.45
CA ARG A 59 0.41 -49.49 -21.71
C ARG A 59 0.14 -48.65 -20.47
N ALA A 60 -0.06 -49.31 -19.32
CA ALA A 60 -0.18 -48.61 -18.04
C ALA A 60 1.15 -47.98 -17.60
N ALA A 61 2.27 -48.68 -17.78
CA ALA A 61 3.61 -48.20 -17.44
C ALA A 61 4.16 -47.15 -18.44
N SER A 62 3.71 -47.16 -19.70
CA SER A 62 4.07 -46.19 -20.74
C SER A 62 3.19 -44.93 -20.73
N GLY A 63 2.20 -44.84 -19.83
CA GLY A 63 1.34 -43.66 -19.68
C GLY A 63 0.20 -43.57 -20.70
N GLU A 64 -0.03 -44.58 -21.55
CA GLU A 64 -1.14 -44.60 -22.54
C GLU A 64 -2.54 -44.68 -21.89
N VAL A 65 -2.61 -44.97 -20.58
CA VAL A 65 -3.87 -45.04 -19.81
C VAL A 65 -4.09 -43.78 -18.96
N LEU A 66 -3.18 -42.80 -19.01
CA LEU A 66 -3.39 -41.52 -18.32
C LEU A 66 -4.48 -40.72 -19.04
N PRO A 67 -5.42 -40.10 -18.32
CA PRO A 67 -6.42 -39.22 -18.92
C PRO A 67 -5.71 -38.08 -19.65
N GLU A 68 -6.15 -37.69 -20.86
CA GLU A 68 -5.50 -36.64 -21.67
C GLU A 68 -5.30 -35.32 -20.91
N THR A 69 -6.20 -35.04 -19.96
CA THR A 69 -6.14 -33.88 -19.07
C THR A 69 -6.46 -34.26 -17.63
N MET A 70 -5.67 -33.80 -16.67
CA MET A 70 -6.04 -33.76 -15.26
C MET A 70 -6.70 -32.42 -14.93
N ARG A 71 -7.85 -32.48 -14.26
CA ARG A 71 -8.58 -31.30 -13.79
C ARG A 71 -8.62 -31.28 -12.27
N GLY A 72 -8.12 -30.20 -11.67
CA GLY A 72 -8.24 -29.93 -10.24
C GLY A 72 -9.16 -28.74 -10.02
N ARG A 73 -10.22 -28.91 -9.23
CA ARG A 73 -11.13 -27.83 -8.85
C ARG A 73 -11.07 -27.59 -7.35
N LEU A 74 -10.86 -26.34 -6.96
CA LEU A 74 -10.94 -25.85 -5.60
C LEU A 74 -12.04 -24.79 -5.53
N ASP A 75 -13.12 -25.09 -4.82
CA ASP A 75 -14.10 -24.09 -4.40
C ASP A 75 -13.94 -23.90 -2.89
N TRP A 76 -13.48 -22.72 -2.48
CA TRP A 76 -13.29 -22.35 -1.09
C TRP A 76 -14.17 -21.15 -0.73
N THR A 77 -14.64 -21.14 0.51
CA THR A 77 -15.42 -20.04 1.06
C THR A 77 -15.02 -19.82 2.51
N GLY A 78 -14.74 -18.58 2.86
CA GLY A 78 -14.37 -18.15 4.21
C GLY A 78 -15.30 -17.07 4.76
N GLU A 79 -15.47 -17.06 6.08
CA GLU A 79 -16.17 -15.97 6.78
C GLU A 79 -15.23 -14.77 7.00
N LEU A 80 -15.70 -13.58 6.68
CA LEU A 80 -15.03 -12.32 6.99
C LEU A 80 -15.71 -11.66 8.18
N ARG A 81 -14.94 -11.27 9.20
CA ARG A 81 -15.46 -10.57 10.38
C ARG A 81 -14.97 -9.14 10.39
N ARG A 82 -15.67 -8.29 11.15
CA ARG A 82 -15.19 -6.93 11.42
C ARG A 82 -13.77 -6.97 12.00
N TRP A 83 -12.93 -6.05 11.57
CA TRP A 83 -11.54 -6.03 12.00
C TRP A 83 -10.96 -4.60 12.01
N PRO A 84 -10.22 -4.18 13.06
CA PRO A 84 -10.10 -4.83 14.38
C PRO A 84 -11.45 -4.92 15.12
N THR A 85 -11.54 -5.69 16.20
CA THR A 85 -12.82 -5.89 16.93
C THR A 85 -13.35 -4.60 17.56
N ALA A 86 -12.45 -3.73 18.02
CA ALA A 86 -12.72 -2.36 18.45
C ALA A 86 -12.20 -1.39 17.38
N ASP A 87 -12.87 -0.25 17.18
CA ASP A 87 -12.51 0.72 16.14
C ASP A 87 -12.35 0.09 14.75
N SER A 88 -13.31 -0.75 14.33
CA SER A 88 -13.13 -1.62 13.16
C SER A 88 -12.89 -0.83 11.87
N ILE A 89 -11.78 -1.10 11.21
CA ILE A 89 -11.43 -0.52 9.90
C ILE A 89 -12.23 -1.22 8.81
N PHE A 90 -12.26 -2.55 8.81
CA PHE A 90 -13.05 -3.37 7.90
C PHE A 90 -14.37 -3.76 8.57
N VAL A 91 -15.49 -3.50 7.91
CA VAL A 91 -16.83 -3.87 8.39
C VAL A 91 -17.62 -4.52 7.25
N PRO A 92 -17.94 -5.82 7.34
CA PRO A 92 -18.86 -6.45 6.39
C PRO A 92 -20.26 -5.87 6.50
N ASP A 93 -20.94 -5.73 5.36
CA ASP A 93 -22.35 -5.35 5.34
C ASP A 93 -23.24 -6.56 5.61
N GLY A 94 -24.46 -6.32 6.14
CA GLY A 94 -25.45 -7.39 6.34
C GLY A 94 -25.40 -8.15 7.67
N GLY A 95 -24.97 -7.51 8.77
CA GLY A 95 -25.15 -8.06 10.13
C GLY A 95 -23.87 -8.48 10.86
N GLY A 96 -22.69 -8.16 10.32
CA GLY A 96 -21.40 -8.28 11.01
C GLY A 96 -20.50 -9.45 10.57
N THR A 97 -20.96 -10.27 9.62
CA THR A 97 -20.19 -11.35 8.98
C THR A 97 -20.35 -11.30 7.47
N GLY A 98 -19.24 -11.11 6.75
CA GLY A 98 -19.14 -11.18 5.30
C GLY A 98 -18.59 -12.52 4.83
N ARG A 99 -18.36 -12.63 3.52
CA ARG A 99 -17.89 -13.85 2.87
C ARG A 99 -16.85 -13.53 1.81
N ILE A 100 -15.78 -14.32 1.78
CA ILE A 100 -14.86 -14.41 0.65
C ILE A 100 -15.05 -15.76 -0.03
N SER A 101 -15.14 -15.78 -1.35
CA SER A 101 -15.21 -16.99 -2.15
C SER A 101 -14.07 -17.03 -3.14
N VAL A 102 -13.38 -18.16 -3.22
CA VAL A 102 -12.28 -18.41 -4.16
C VAL A 102 -12.61 -19.68 -4.94
N ALA A 103 -12.68 -19.58 -6.25
CA ALA A 103 -12.82 -20.70 -7.16
C ALA A 103 -11.57 -20.80 -8.04
N VAL A 104 -10.91 -21.96 -8.04
CA VAL A 104 -9.76 -22.25 -8.89
C VAL A 104 -10.06 -23.52 -9.67
N ASP A 105 -9.87 -23.45 -10.98
CA ASP A 105 -9.97 -24.60 -11.89
C ASP A 105 -8.68 -24.72 -12.68
N VAL A 106 -7.90 -25.76 -12.38
CA VAL A 106 -6.63 -26.05 -13.02
C VAL A 106 -6.83 -27.20 -13.98
N GLN A 107 -6.37 -27.02 -15.22
CA GLN A 107 -6.32 -28.07 -16.23
C GLN A 107 -4.87 -28.27 -16.66
N ALA A 108 -4.35 -29.46 -16.39
CA ALA A 108 -3.00 -29.85 -16.77
C ALA A 108 -3.07 -30.98 -17.80
N PRO A 109 -2.57 -30.78 -19.03
CA PRO A 109 -2.40 -31.88 -19.97
C PRO A 109 -1.41 -32.90 -19.39
N THR A 110 -1.72 -34.19 -19.53
CA THR A 110 -0.81 -35.27 -19.10
C THR A 110 0.21 -35.64 -20.18
N ALA A 111 0.02 -35.13 -21.40
CA ALA A 111 0.95 -35.29 -22.51
C ALA A 111 2.22 -34.43 -22.31
N PRO A 112 3.42 -34.94 -22.67
CA PRO A 112 4.66 -34.18 -22.60
C PRO A 112 4.59 -32.90 -23.44
N GLY A 113 4.91 -31.75 -22.83
CA GLY A 113 4.96 -30.45 -23.51
C GLY A 113 3.65 -29.66 -23.52
N GLY A 114 2.58 -30.17 -22.90
CA GLY A 114 1.37 -29.37 -22.66
C GLY A 114 1.58 -28.35 -21.54
N GLU A 115 1.19 -27.10 -21.77
CA GLU A 115 1.23 -26.07 -20.73
C GLU A 115 -0.01 -26.18 -19.83
N PRO A 116 0.15 -26.20 -18.49
CA PRO A 116 -0.98 -26.18 -17.58
C PRO A 116 -1.67 -24.82 -17.63
N SER A 117 -2.98 -24.84 -17.47
CA SER A 117 -3.82 -23.65 -17.50
C SER A 117 -4.64 -23.56 -16.21
N ALA A 118 -4.86 -22.35 -15.71
CA ALA A 118 -5.62 -22.11 -14.49
C ALA A 118 -6.61 -20.96 -14.70
N LEU A 119 -7.86 -21.21 -14.32
CA LEU A 119 -8.89 -20.20 -14.14
C LEU A 119 -9.00 -19.92 -12.64
N VAL A 120 -8.87 -18.66 -12.24
CA VAL A 120 -9.00 -18.20 -10.87
C VAL A 120 -10.10 -17.15 -10.82
N SER A 121 -11.01 -17.29 -9.87
CA SER A 121 -12.02 -16.30 -9.54
C SER A 121 -12.04 -16.09 -8.03
N CYS A 122 -12.02 -14.84 -7.59
CA CYS A 122 -12.21 -14.46 -6.19
C CYS A 122 -13.26 -13.37 -6.11
N ALA A 123 -14.12 -13.42 -5.10
CA ALA A 123 -15.13 -12.41 -4.85
C ALA A 123 -15.31 -12.19 -3.35
N LEU A 124 -15.49 -10.93 -2.95
CA LEU A 124 -15.87 -10.54 -1.59
C LEU A 124 -17.33 -10.06 -1.58
N SER A 125 -18.05 -10.42 -0.52
CA SER A 125 -19.36 -9.83 -0.21
C SER A 125 -19.23 -8.33 0.07
N PRO A 126 -20.29 -7.52 -0.11
CA PRO A 126 -20.29 -6.09 0.20
C PRO A 126 -19.72 -5.78 1.59
N PHE A 127 -18.92 -4.72 1.67
CA PHE A 127 -18.25 -4.28 2.88
C PHE A 127 -17.92 -2.80 2.82
N ARG A 128 -17.58 -2.22 3.97
CA ARG A 128 -17.06 -0.86 4.07
C ARG A 128 -15.73 -0.79 4.78
N LEU A 129 -14.88 0.12 4.32
CA LEU A 129 -13.60 0.47 4.94
C LEU A 129 -13.70 1.83 5.60
N ARG A 130 -13.48 1.88 6.91
CA ARG A 130 -13.40 3.11 7.69
C ARG A 130 -11.94 3.45 7.94
N LEU A 131 -11.45 4.51 7.31
CA LEU A 131 -10.01 4.78 7.24
C LEU A 131 -9.36 5.11 8.60
N ILE A 132 -10.15 5.52 9.60
CA ILE A 132 -9.68 5.79 10.98
C ILE A 132 -10.61 5.10 12.01
N GLY A 133 -11.10 3.90 11.69
CA GLY A 133 -11.95 3.12 12.60
C GLY A 133 -13.30 3.77 12.87
N ASP A 134 -13.70 3.92 14.14
CA ASP A 134 -14.99 4.51 14.50
C ASP A 134 -15.03 6.05 14.38
N LYS A 135 -13.88 6.70 14.11
CA LYS A 135 -13.83 8.15 13.98
C LYS A 135 -14.38 8.61 12.62
N PRO A 136 -15.23 9.66 12.59
CA PRO A 136 -15.75 10.19 11.34
C PRO A 136 -14.61 10.84 10.55
N PHE A 137 -14.24 10.25 9.41
CA PHE A 137 -13.18 10.76 8.54
C PHE A 137 -13.43 10.41 7.07
N VAL A 138 -13.11 9.19 6.64
CA VAL A 138 -13.44 8.68 5.31
C VAL A 138 -13.95 7.26 5.44
N THR A 139 -15.11 6.98 4.88
CA THR A 139 -15.68 5.64 4.75
C THR A 139 -15.86 5.32 3.28
N LEU A 140 -15.34 4.17 2.86
CA LEU A 140 -15.45 3.65 1.50
C LEU A 140 -16.44 2.50 1.50
N HIS A 141 -17.50 2.56 0.70
CA HIS A 141 -18.57 1.57 0.66
C HIS A 141 -18.49 0.74 -0.63
N PHE A 142 -18.12 -0.53 -0.49
CA PHE A 142 -17.91 -1.46 -1.60
C PHE A 142 -19.12 -2.37 -1.78
N THR A 143 -19.71 -2.34 -2.97
CA THR A 143 -20.75 -3.30 -3.38
C THR A 143 -20.13 -4.57 -3.95
N THR A 144 -19.07 -4.44 -4.74
CA THR A 144 -18.42 -5.59 -5.40
C THR A 144 -16.91 -5.42 -5.39
N LEU A 145 -16.19 -6.47 -5.01
CA LEU A 145 -14.76 -6.61 -5.23
C LEU A 145 -14.49 -8.01 -5.76
N GLU A 146 -14.18 -8.09 -7.05
CA GLU A 146 -13.98 -9.33 -7.78
C GLU A 146 -12.62 -9.32 -8.47
N PHE A 147 -12.01 -10.49 -8.53
CA PHE A 147 -10.77 -10.76 -9.24
C PHE A 147 -10.97 -11.98 -10.13
N SER A 148 -10.55 -11.89 -11.38
CA SER A 148 -10.52 -13.03 -12.28
C SER A 148 -9.21 -13.12 -13.08
N ALA A 149 -8.69 -14.33 -13.23
CA ALA A 149 -7.55 -14.62 -14.08
C ALA A 149 -7.89 -15.85 -14.92
N ALA A 150 -7.78 -15.73 -16.24
CA ALA A 150 -8.05 -16.81 -17.17
C ALA A 150 -6.91 -16.96 -18.19
N PRO A 151 -6.64 -18.17 -18.69
CA PRO A 151 -5.61 -18.40 -19.70
C PRO A 151 -5.88 -17.57 -20.97
N GLY A 152 -4.87 -16.85 -21.45
CA GLY A 152 -4.97 -16.04 -22.66
C GLY A 152 -5.78 -14.73 -22.51
N MET A 153 -6.29 -14.44 -21.32
CA MET A 153 -6.98 -13.18 -21.00
C MET A 153 -6.10 -12.33 -20.08
N LYS A 154 -6.23 -11.00 -20.20
CA LYS A 154 -5.68 -10.10 -19.18
C LYS A 154 -6.43 -10.38 -17.88
N THR A 155 -5.70 -10.51 -16.78
CA THR A 155 -6.27 -10.52 -15.44
C THR A 155 -7.17 -9.31 -15.26
N ASP A 156 -8.30 -9.51 -14.59
CA ASP A 156 -9.33 -8.50 -14.40
C ASP A 156 -9.63 -8.32 -12.90
N VAL A 157 -9.85 -7.07 -12.51
CA VAL A 157 -10.22 -6.68 -11.14
C VAL A 157 -11.40 -5.72 -11.26
N ASN A 158 -12.55 -6.14 -10.77
CA ASN A 158 -13.76 -5.32 -10.78
C ASN A 158 -14.05 -4.78 -9.37
N VAL A 159 -14.05 -3.46 -9.24
CA VAL A 159 -14.32 -2.74 -7.99
C VAL A 159 -15.54 -1.86 -8.20
N VAL A 160 -16.61 -2.11 -7.47
CA VAL A 160 -17.86 -1.33 -7.55
C VAL A 160 -18.14 -0.72 -6.19
N PHE A 161 -18.22 0.61 -6.15
CA PHE A 161 -18.67 1.35 -4.97
C PHE A 161 -20.19 1.49 -4.96
N ASP A 162 -20.75 1.76 -3.78
CA ASP A 162 -22.16 2.13 -3.69
C ASP A 162 -22.44 3.38 -4.56
N PRO A 163 -23.45 3.35 -5.45
CA PRO A 163 -23.72 4.45 -6.37
C PRO A 163 -24.22 5.71 -5.67
N THR A 164 -24.77 5.58 -4.46
CA THR A 164 -25.23 6.70 -3.65
C THR A 164 -24.13 7.12 -2.71
N ASP A 165 -23.63 6.21 -1.86
CA ASP A 165 -22.74 6.48 -0.71
C ASP A 165 -21.32 5.94 -0.87
N GLY A 166 -20.83 5.72 -2.09
CA GLY A 166 -19.54 5.07 -2.36
C GLY A 166 -18.35 5.62 -1.57
N ILE A 167 -18.27 6.94 -1.41
CA ILE A 167 -17.28 7.63 -0.58
C ILE A 167 -18.02 8.60 0.33
N GLU A 168 -17.80 8.45 1.63
CA GLU A 168 -18.37 9.30 2.68
C GLU A 168 -17.23 10.01 3.42
N PHE A 169 -17.23 11.33 3.38
CA PHE A 169 -16.33 12.22 4.11
C PHE A 169 -17.02 12.72 5.38
N GLY A 170 -16.39 12.48 6.53
CA GLY A 170 -16.88 12.87 7.85
C GLY A 170 -15.89 13.73 8.63
N GLY A 171 -16.38 14.30 9.73
CA GLY A 171 -15.54 15.06 10.67
C GLY A 171 -14.96 16.31 10.02
N CYS A 172 -13.63 16.46 10.05
CA CYS A 172 -12.97 17.63 9.47
C CYS A 172 -13.02 17.67 7.93
N LEU A 173 -13.42 16.58 7.26
CA LEU A 173 -13.57 16.50 5.81
C LEU A 173 -15.01 16.71 5.34
N GLU A 174 -15.96 17.02 6.24
CA GLU A 174 -17.36 17.26 5.88
C GLU A 174 -17.51 18.40 4.85
N PHE A 175 -16.59 19.36 4.81
CA PHE A 175 -16.60 20.41 3.77
C PHE A 175 -16.39 19.84 2.35
N VAL A 176 -15.74 18.68 2.23
CA VAL A 176 -15.52 17.94 0.97
C VAL A 176 -16.78 17.23 0.51
N GLU A 177 -17.77 16.96 1.37
CA GLU A 177 -19.06 16.39 0.95
C GLU A 177 -19.77 17.27 -0.09
N THR A 178 -19.54 18.59 -0.03
CA THR A 178 -20.04 19.52 -1.07
C THR A 178 -19.51 19.17 -2.47
N LEU A 179 -18.28 18.64 -2.54
CA LEU A 179 -17.63 18.19 -3.78
C LEU A 179 -18.04 16.77 -4.20
N ARG A 180 -18.66 15.99 -3.32
CA ARG A 180 -19.12 14.61 -3.62
C ARG A 180 -20.03 14.55 -4.84
N SER A 181 -20.89 15.57 -5.01
CA SER A 181 -21.77 15.70 -6.18
C SER A 181 -21.03 15.78 -7.54
N ILE A 182 -19.72 16.04 -7.51
CA ILE A 182 -18.85 16.21 -8.68
C ILE A 182 -17.97 14.97 -8.89
N ILE A 183 -17.92 14.03 -7.94
CA ILE A 183 -17.11 12.81 -8.03
C ILE A 183 -17.90 11.73 -8.79
N PRO A 184 -17.54 11.36 -10.03
CA PRO A 184 -18.11 10.19 -10.71
C PRO A 184 -17.79 8.90 -9.95
N MET A 185 -18.82 8.30 -9.35
CA MET A 185 -18.71 7.04 -8.58
C MET A 185 -18.54 5.79 -9.48
N ASP A 186 -18.81 5.93 -10.78
CA ASP A 186 -18.63 4.91 -11.81
C ASP A 186 -17.18 4.80 -12.31
N GLY A 187 -16.29 5.72 -11.94
CA GLY A 187 -14.86 5.72 -12.34
C GLY A 187 -14.02 4.55 -11.80
N PHE A 188 -14.61 3.68 -10.97
CA PHE A 188 -13.96 2.51 -10.37
C PHE A 188 -14.34 1.18 -11.01
N SER A 189 -15.50 1.12 -11.70
CA SER A 189 -15.92 -0.06 -12.44
C SER A 189 -15.09 -0.13 -13.72
N ASP A 190 -14.26 -1.17 -13.85
CA ASP A 190 -13.15 -1.27 -14.82
C ASP A 190 -12.02 -0.27 -14.51
N PRO A 191 -11.17 -0.55 -13.48
CA PRO A 191 -10.22 0.42 -12.96
C PRO A 191 -9.26 0.88 -14.06
N PRO A 192 -9.11 2.20 -14.27
CA PRO A 192 -8.40 2.76 -15.43
C PRO A 192 -6.91 2.40 -15.45
N TYR A 193 -6.33 1.98 -14.32
CA TYR A 193 -5.07 1.24 -14.34
C TYR A 193 -5.13 -0.03 -13.46
N LEU A 194 -4.75 -1.14 -14.08
CA LEU A 194 -4.49 -2.44 -13.45
C LEU A 194 -3.09 -2.87 -13.83
N ASP A 195 -2.20 -2.84 -12.86
CA ASP A 195 -0.82 -3.33 -12.96
C ASP A 195 -0.71 -4.69 -12.27
N VAL A 196 -0.21 -5.68 -13.00
CA VAL A 196 -0.01 -7.04 -12.49
C VAL A 196 1.48 -7.34 -12.61
N SER A 197 2.15 -7.40 -11.47
CA SER A 197 3.56 -7.71 -11.36
C SER A 197 3.75 -9.03 -10.60
N PRO A 198 4.93 -9.68 -10.68
CA PRO A 198 5.25 -10.82 -9.82
C PRO A 198 5.20 -10.51 -8.33
N ALA A 199 5.28 -9.23 -7.93
CA ALA A 199 5.17 -8.80 -6.54
C ALA A 199 3.71 -8.70 -6.08
N GLY A 200 2.76 -8.46 -7.00
CA GLY A 200 1.35 -8.30 -6.67
C GLY A 200 0.55 -7.56 -7.75
N ILE A 201 -0.72 -7.35 -7.44
CA ILE A 201 -1.70 -6.63 -8.25
C ILE A 201 -1.92 -5.25 -7.66
N ARG A 202 -1.87 -4.21 -8.50
CA ARG A 202 -2.27 -2.86 -8.14
C ARG A 202 -3.38 -2.39 -9.07
N ALA A 203 -4.58 -2.25 -8.53
CA ALA A 203 -5.73 -1.71 -9.23
C ALA A 203 -6.03 -0.32 -8.66
N GLY A 204 -6.21 0.69 -9.48
CA GLY A 204 -6.54 2.02 -8.97
C GLY A 204 -7.06 2.97 -10.03
N PHE A 205 -7.36 4.17 -9.56
CA PHE A 205 -7.79 5.27 -10.40
C PHE A 205 -7.23 6.59 -9.87
N ASP A 206 -7.05 7.52 -10.80
CA ASP A 206 -6.74 8.91 -10.54
C ASP A 206 -7.78 9.76 -11.27
N LEU A 207 -8.51 10.57 -10.51
CA LEU A 207 -9.63 11.36 -10.99
C LEU A 207 -9.34 12.85 -10.76
N PRO A 208 -8.95 13.59 -11.80
CA PRO A 208 -8.87 15.04 -11.71
C PRO A 208 -10.27 15.60 -11.50
N ILE A 209 -10.48 16.33 -10.40
CA ILE A 209 -11.75 17.00 -10.12
C ILE A 209 -11.69 18.39 -10.79
N PRO A 210 -12.75 18.79 -11.54
CA PRO A 210 -12.80 20.10 -12.17
C PRO A 210 -12.54 21.24 -11.17
N ASN A 211 -11.81 22.25 -11.63
CA ASN A 211 -11.58 23.47 -10.85
C ASN A 211 -12.91 24.17 -10.56
N VAL A 212 -13.12 24.55 -9.29
CA VAL A 212 -14.30 25.29 -8.85
C VAL A 212 -13.90 26.73 -8.59
N ALA A 213 -14.39 27.67 -9.40
CA ALA A 213 -14.13 29.10 -9.22
C ALA A 213 -15.45 29.88 -9.13
N MET A 214 -15.61 30.66 -8.07
CA MET A 214 -16.78 31.50 -7.81
C MET A 214 -16.35 32.88 -7.27
N GLY A 215 -16.32 33.88 -8.16
CA GLY A 215 -15.97 35.25 -7.78
C GLY A 215 -14.54 35.34 -7.23
N ILE A 216 -14.42 35.69 -5.94
CA ILE A 216 -13.13 35.78 -5.24
C ILE A 216 -12.59 34.43 -4.76
N PHE A 217 -13.38 33.36 -4.83
CA PHE A 217 -13.01 32.01 -4.39
C PHE A 217 -12.57 31.16 -5.58
N ALA A 218 -11.46 30.44 -5.46
CA ALA A 218 -11.07 29.39 -6.39
C ALA A 218 -10.45 28.19 -5.66
N LEU A 219 -10.90 26.99 -6.02
CA LEU A 219 -10.33 25.72 -5.62
C LEU A 219 -9.90 24.98 -6.89
N THR A 220 -8.60 24.72 -7.01
CA THR A 220 -7.98 24.24 -8.24
C THR A 220 -6.99 23.11 -7.98
N ASN A 221 -6.62 22.40 -9.05
CA ASN A 221 -5.62 21.33 -9.02
C ASN A 221 -5.98 20.20 -8.05
N ILE A 222 -7.26 19.87 -8.00
CA ILE A 222 -7.77 18.79 -7.17
C ILE A 222 -7.61 17.49 -7.96
N ASN A 223 -6.96 16.50 -7.34
CA ASN A 223 -6.95 15.13 -7.84
C ASN A 223 -7.44 14.20 -6.73
N LEU A 224 -8.31 13.26 -7.03
CA LEU A 224 -8.69 12.20 -6.11
C LEU A 224 -8.07 10.89 -6.60
N SER A 225 -7.36 10.19 -5.73
CA SER A 225 -6.80 8.89 -6.06
C SER A 225 -7.21 7.85 -5.05
N ALA A 226 -7.49 6.65 -5.54
CA ALA A 226 -7.50 5.48 -4.68
C ALA A 226 -6.89 4.30 -5.42
N ALA A 227 -6.24 3.43 -4.65
CA ALA A 227 -5.65 2.22 -5.17
C ALA A 227 -5.82 1.08 -4.17
N PHE A 228 -5.96 -0.12 -4.71
CA PHE A 228 -5.99 -1.38 -4.00
C PHE A 228 -4.77 -2.19 -4.45
N GLU A 229 -3.93 -2.54 -3.49
CA GLU A 229 -2.68 -3.26 -3.69
C GLU A 229 -2.79 -4.64 -3.01
N VAL A 230 -2.73 -5.70 -3.82
CA VAL A 230 -2.76 -7.10 -3.39
C VAL A 230 -1.39 -7.73 -3.67
N PRO A 231 -0.48 -7.77 -2.69
CA PRO A 231 0.79 -8.46 -2.85
C PRO A 231 0.60 -9.97 -2.95
N PHE A 232 1.44 -10.65 -3.73
CA PHE A 232 1.41 -12.12 -3.86
C PHE A 232 2.22 -12.83 -2.75
N ILE A 233 3.23 -12.16 -2.20
CA ILE A 233 4.16 -12.76 -1.23
C ILE A 233 4.48 -11.74 -0.13
N GLY A 234 4.35 -12.18 1.13
CA GLY A 234 5.00 -11.56 2.29
C GLY A 234 4.39 -10.27 2.84
N GLU A 235 3.62 -9.52 2.05
CA GLU A 235 2.97 -8.29 2.51
C GLU A 235 1.46 -8.47 2.69
N SER A 236 0.87 -7.64 3.56
CA SER A 236 -0.57 -7.51 3.72
C SER A 236 -1.18 -6.67 2.59
N ILE A 237 -2.43 -6.95 2.23
CA ILE A 237 -3.23 -6.12 1.32
C ILE A 237 -3.22 -4.67 1.80
N ALA A 238 -3.08 -3.71 0.89
CA ALA A 238 -3.08 -2.29 1.20
C ALA A 238 -4.14 -1.54 0.38
N VAL A 239 -4.85 -0.63 1.05
CA VAL A 239 -5.78 0.32 0.43
C VAL A 239 -5.17 1.70 0.58
N ARG A 240 -4.97 2.38 -0.55
CA ARG A 240 -4.49 3.75 -0.63
C ARG A 240 -5.65 4.67 -0.99
N PHE A 241 -5.74 5.79 -0.31
CA PHE A 241 -6.62 6.90 -0.64
C PHE A 241 -5.82 8.20 -0.59
N GLY A 242 -6.04 9.08 -1.57
CA GLY A 242 -5.34 10.35 -1.68
C GLY A 242 -6.25 11.47 -2.18
N PHE A 243 -6.14 12.63 -1.53
CA PHE A 243 -6.68 13.90 -1.99
C PHE A 243 -5.52 14.81 -2.35
N SER A 244 -5.23 14.87 -3.64
CA SER A 244 -4.04 15.47 -4.25
C SER A 244 -2.75 14.80 -3.76
N SER A 245 -1.65 15.00 -4.46
CA SER A 245 -0.35 14.45 -4.07
C SER A 245 0.54 15.55 -3.53
N ARG A 246 1.61 15.18 -2.83
CA ARG A 246 2.66 16.13 -2.43
C ARG A 246 3.20 16.90 -3.65
N GLU A 247 3.31 16.21 -4.77
CA GLU A 247 3.95 16.73 -5.99
C GLU A 247 2.99 17.62 -6.77
N SER A 248 1.69 17.46 -6.54
CA SER A 248 0.63 18.27 -7.13
C SER A 248 -0.47 18.53 -6.08
N PRO A 249 -0.24 19.46 -5.14
CA PRO A 249 -1.19 19.78 -4.08
C PRO A 249 -2.38 20.57 -4.64
N PHE A 250 -3.55 20.42 -4.03
CA PHE A 250 -4.70 21.28 -4.34
C PHE A 250 -4.38 22.72 -3.90
N ARG A 251 -4.99 23.69 -4.57
CA ARG A 251 -4.83 25.12 -4.25
C ARG A 251 -6.17 25.75 -3.96
N LEU A 252 -6.24 26.47 -2.85
CA LEU A 252 -7.39 27.24 -2.42
C LEU A 252 -7.01 28.72 -2.38
N SER A 253 -7.77 29.58 -3.06
CA SER A 253 -7.60 31.03 -2.96
C SER A 253 -8.94 31.72 -2.70
N ILE A 254 -8.87 32.75 -1.85
CA ILE A 254 -9.98 33.64 -1.51
C ILE A 254 -9.46 35.08 -1.53
N ALA A 255 -9.71 35.80 -2.61
CA ALA A 255 -9.14 37.12 -2.89
C ALA A 255 -7.60 37.10 -2.80
N LEU A 256 -7.02 37.76 -1.80
CA LEU A 256 -5.57 37.80 -1.54
C LEU A 256 -5.09 36.62 -0.69
N PHE A 257 -6.00 35.90 -0.02
CA PHE A 257 -5.64 34.73 0.76
C PHE A 257 -5.44 33.55 -0.18
N ALA A 258 -4.38 32.80 0.08
CA ALA A 258 -4.02 31.63 -0.69
C ALA A 258 -3.66 30.51 0.27
N GLY A 259 -3.74 29.29 -0.21
CA GLY A 259 -3.46 28.10 0.55
C GLY A 259 -3.55 26.87 -0.33
N GLY A 260 -3.45 25.72 0.30
CA GLY A 260 -3.45 24.47 -0.42
C GLY A 260 -3.01 23.33 0.47
N GLY A 261 -2.83 22.18 -0.13
CA GLY A 261 -2.40 21.02 0.61
C GLY A 261 -2.56 19.74 -0.16
N PHE A 262 -2.37 18.65 0.56
CA PHE A 262 -2.68 17.32 0.09
C PHE A 262 -2.90 16.41 1.29
N PHE A 263 -3.52 15.28 1.03
CA PHE A 263 -3.76 14.24 2.02
C PHE A 263 -3.57 12.88 1.36
N GLY A 264 -2.90 11.96 2.02
CA GLY A 264 -2.70 10.60 1.58
C GLY A 264 -2.70 9.65 2.76
N ILE A 265 -3.34 8.50 2.59
CA ILE A 265 -3.36 7.43 3.58
C ILE A 265 -3.23 6.08 2.91
N VAL A 266 -2.47 5.19 3.54
CA VAL A 266 -2.30 3.80 3.17
C VAL A 266 -2.61 2.95 4.38
N ILE A 267 -3.57 2.06 4.21
CA ILE A 267 -4.11 1.23 5.28
C ILE A 267 -3.95 -0.23 4.90
N THR A 268 -3.45 -1.02 5.83
CA THR A 268 -3.49 -2.48 5.76
C THR A 268 -4.51 -2.99 6.78
N PRO A 269 -4.93 -4.27 6.71
CA PRO A 269 -5.76 -4.87 7.74
C PRO A 269 -5.16 -4.71 9.15
N GLU A 270 -3.84 -4.70 9.29
CA GLU A 270 -3.17 -4.68 10.59
C GLU A 270 -3.04 -3.26 11.15
N GLU A 271 -2.78 -2.27 10.30
CA GLU A 271 -2.43 -0.91 10.73
C GLU A 271 -2.59 0.17 9.66
N VAL A 272 -2.53 1.43 10.09
CA VAL A 272 -2.26 2.55 9.17
C VAL A 272 -0.76 2.53 8.86
N ARG A 273 -0.41 2.03 7.67
CA ARG A 273 0.97 1.89 7.20
C ARG A 273 1.59 3.26 6.92
N GLU A 274 0.83 4.16 6.32
CA GLU A 274 1.28 5.51 6.02
C GLU A 274 0.12 6.51 6.11
N LEU A 275 0.37 7.65 6.75
CA LEU A 275 -0.49 8.83 6.72
C LEU A 275 0.38 10.01 6.38
N GLU A 276 0.05 10.76 5.34
CA GLU A 276 0.80 11.94 4.96
C GLU A 276 -0.16 13.07 4.62
N ALA A 277 0.03 14.24 5.23
CA ALA A 277 -0.80 15.39 4.97
C ALA A 277 0.02 16.68 5.05
N ALA A 278 -0.31 17.64 4.20
CA ALA A 278 0.13 19.01 4.35
C ALA A 278 -1.05 19.96 4.18
N LEU A 279 -1.08 20.99 5.01
CA LEU A 279 -2.00 22.12 4.85
C LEU A 279 -1.18 23.40 4.91
N GLU A 280 -1.44 24.28 3.97
CA GLU A 280 -0.77 25.55 3.79
C GLU A 280 -1.80 26.66 3.69
N PHE A 281 -1.51 27.80 4.32
CA PHE A 281 -2.33 28.99 4.29
C PHE A 281 -1.43 30.23 4.29
N GLY A 282 -1.91 31.31 3.69
CA GLY A 282 -1.11 32.49 3.48
C GLY A 282 -1.82 33.53 2.64
N ALA A 283 -1.01 34.40 2.05
CA ALA A 283 -1.46 35.41 1.12
C ALA A 283 -0.51 35.50 -0.06
N ALA A 284 -1.07 35.72 -1.24
CA ALA A 284 -0.32 36.00 -2.46
C ALA A 284 -0.94 37.19 -3.16
N VAL A 285 -0.11 38.10 -3.63
CA VAL A 285 -0.52 39.26 -4.41
C VAL A 285 0.41 39.36 -5.62
N GLU A 286 -0.20 39.51 -6.79
CA GLU A 286 0.48 39.68 -8.06
C GLU A 286 0.06 41.03 -8.66
N LEU A 287 1.04 41.78 -9.16
CA LEU A 287 0.84 43.08 -9.79
C LEU A 287 1.57 43.07 -11.14
N ASP A 288 0.87 43.47 -12.19
CA ASP A 288 1.42 43.59 -13.54
C ASP A 288 1.11 44.98 -14.11
N PHE A 289 2.16 45.72 -14.47
CA PHE A 289 2.09 47.05 -15.08
C PHE A 289 2.43 47.01 -16.58
N GLY A 290 2.58 45.82 -17.18
CA GLY A 290 2.94 45.56 -18.58
C GLY A 290 4.43 45.73 -18.88
N VAL A 291 5.08 46.73 -18.29
CA VAL A 291 6.54 46.94 -18.39
C VAL A 291 7.31 46.30 -17.24
N ALA A 292 6.64 46.08 -16.12
CA ALA A 292 7.18 45.42 -14.94
C ALA A 292 6.06 44.65 -14.26
N SER A 293 6.36 43.42 -13.86
CA SER A 293 5.48 42.56 -13.08
C SER A 293 6.17 42.13 -11.80
N GLY A 294 5.43 41.91 -10.73
CA GLY A 294 5.97 41.36 -9.51
C GLY A 294 4.94 40.58 -8.73
N SER A 295 5.40 39.57 -8.00
CA SER A 295 4.59 38.78 -7.10
C SER A 295 5.21 38.75 -5.72
N VAL A 296 4.36 38.76 -4.69
CA VAL A 296 4.77 38.51 -3.31
C VAL A 296 3.83 37.47 -2.74
N SER A 297 4.40 36.44 -2.14
CA SER A 297 3.66 35.39 -1.44
C SER A 297 4.28 35.14 -0.07
N VAL A 298 3.42 35.01 0.93
CA VAL A 298 3.79 34.62 2.29
C VAL A 298 2.88 33.50 2.70
N MET A 299 3.46 32.35 3.01
CA MET A 299 2.71 31.16 3.34
C MET A 299 3.29 30.46 4.56
N ALA A 300 2.40 29.94 5.38
CA ALA A 300 2.72 29.08 6.50
C ALA A 300 2.00 27.75 6.31
N GLY A 301 2.66 26.66 6.67
CA GLY A 301 2.06 25.35 6.55
C GLY A 301 2.52 24.39 7.63
N ILE A 302 1.71 23.36 7.81
CA ILE A 302 2.01 22.22 8.66
C ILE A 302 2.05 21.00 7.76
N TYR A 303 3.09 20.21 7.93
CA TYR A 303 3.31 18.95 7.28
C TYR A 303 3.40 17.86 8.34
N PHE A 304 2.61 16.82 8.19
CA PHE A 304 2.58 15.67 9.08
C PHE A 304 2.74 14.39 8.27
N ARG A 305 3.62 13.51 8.74
CA ARG A 305 3.77 12.16 8.20
C ARG A 305 3.87 11.16 9.34
N LEU A 306 3.07 10.11 9.25
CA LEU A 306 3.16 8.92 10.09
C LEU A 306 3.47 7.75 9.17
N ARG A 307 4.48 6.96 9.54
CA ARG A 307 4.86 5.76 8.81
C ARG A 307 5.12 4.65 9.81
N THR A 308 4.44 3.52 9.60
CA THR A 308 4.64 2.31 10.39
C THR A 308 5.40 1.30 9.54
N ALA A 309 6.51 0.81 10.08
CA ALA A 309 7.34 -0.22 9.48
C ALA A 309 7.84 -1.15 10.58
N ASP A 310 7.75 -2.46 10.37
CA ASP A 310 8.21 -3.50 11.30
C ASP A 310 7.69 -3.31 12.74
N GLY A 311 6.43 -2.90 12.89
CA GLY A 311 5.79 -2.65 14.19
C GLY A 311 6.27 -1.37 14.91
N THR A 312 7.13 -0.56 14.28
CA THR A 312 7.59 0.72 14.81
C THR A 312 6.93 1.86 14.06
N THR A 313 6.14 2.67 14.78
CA THR A 313 5.52 3.88 14.23
C THR A 313 6.47 5.06 14.37
N SER A 314 6.88 5.62 13.23
CA SER A 314 7.61 6.88 13.16
C SER A 314 6.64 8.02 12.81
N ALA A 315 6.74 9.14 13.51
CA ALA A 315 6.01 10.35 13.19
C ALA A 315 6.98 11.51 12.94
N LEU A 316 6.64 12.32 11.96
CA LEU A 316 7.32 13.55 11.61
C LEU A 316 6.27 14.65 11.55
N LEU A 317 6.47 15.69 12.36
CA LEU A 317 5.66 16.90 12.35
C LEU A 317 6.56 18.07 12.00
N ALA A 318 6.29 18.78 10.92
CA ALA A 318 7.03 19.97 10.53
C ALA A 318 6.08 21.15 10.36
N GLY A 319 6.41 22.27 10.98
CA GLY A 319 5.86 23.58 10.61
C GLY A 319 6.85 24.27 9.68
N TYR A 320 6.37 24.86 8.60
CA TYR A 320 7.20 25.66 7.71
C TYR A 320 6.56 27.01 7.43
N PHE A 321 7.40 27.99 7.12
CA PHE A 321 7.04 29.33 6.71
C PHE A 321 7.89 29.68 5.50
N ARG A 322 7.24 30.13 4.43
CA ARG A 322 7.89 30.59 3.21
C ARG A 322 7.43 32.00 2.89
N ALA A 323 8.37 32.87 2.56
CA ALA A 323 8.08 34.17 1.99
C ALA A 323 8.90 34.32 0.71
N ARG A 324 8.21 34.49 -0.42
CA ARG A 324 8.82 34.69 -1.72
C ARG A 324 8.37 36.02 -2.31
N GLY A 325 9.32 36.76 -2.87
CA GLY A 325 9.05 37.93 -3.68
C GLY A 325 9.83 37.86 -4.97
N GLU A 326 9.22 38.22 -6.08
CA GLU A 326 9.91 38.36 -7.35
C GLU A 326 9.44 39.60 -8.12
N VAL A 327 10.34 40.17 -8.91
CA VAL A 327 10.06 41.27 -9.82
C VAL A 327 10.75 40.96 -11.14
N ASP A 328 10.03 41.15 -12.24
CA ASP A 328 10.54 41.05 -13.60
C ASP A 328 10.23 42.34 -14.36
N VAL A 329 11.22 42.83 -15.11
CA VAL A 329 11.13 44.04 -15.93
C VAL A 329 11.48 43.68 -17.36
N LEU A 330 10.45 43.65 -18.22
CA LEU A 330 10.54 43.33 -19.65
C LEU A 330 11.25 41.99 -19.99
N GLY A 331 11.36 41.06 -19.03
CA GLY A 331 12.17 39.85 -19.18
C GLY A 331 13.68 40.10 -19.30
N LEU A 332 14.14 41.33 -19.05
CA LEU A 332 15.54 41.75 -19.14
C LEU A 332 16.21 41.74 -17.77
N ILE A 333 15.48 42.07 -16.72
CA ILE A 333 15.99 42.14 -15.35
C ILE A 333 14.99 41.44 -14.44
N THR A 334 15.44 40.37 -13.80
CA THR A 334 14.63 39.60 -12.85
C THR A 334 15.34 39.55 -11.51
N ALA A 335 14.62 39.79 -10.43
CA ALA A 335 15.14 39.62 -9.07
C ALA A 335 14.15 38.81 -8.25
N SER A 336 14.63 37.82 -7.50
CA SER A 336 13.83 37.03 -6.59
C SER A 336 14.50 36.90 -5.23
N ILE A 337 13.68 36.86 -4.19
CA ILE A 337 14.08 36.55 -2.82
C ILE A 337 13.16 35.47 -2.28
N GLU A 338 13.75 34.46 -1.66
CA GLU A 338 13.04 33.39 -0.97
C GLU A 338 13.59 33.25 0.44
N ILE A 339 12.70 33.34 1.42
CA ILE A 339 12.97 33.08 2.82
C ILE A 339 12.17 31.84 3.20
N TYR A 340 12.86 30.80 3.67
CA TYR A 340 12.26 29.56 4.11
C TYR A 340 12.69 29.26 5.55
N LEU A 341 11.72 29.05 6.43
CA LEU A 341 11.93 28.60 7.80
C LEU A 341 11.16 27.30 8.00
N GLU A 342 11.80 26.32 8.61
CA GLU A 342 11.22 25.01 8.90
C GLU A 342 11.56 24.63 10.33
N LEU A 343 10.59 24.16 11.08
CA LEU A 343 10.77 23.54 12.39
C LEU A 343 10.15 22.14 12.32
N SER A 344 11.01 21.13 12.33
CA SER A 344 10.61 19.72 12.27
C SER A 344 10.84 19.03 13.61
N TYR A 345 9.90 18.22 14.07
CA TYR A 345 10.05 17.31 15.18
C TYR A 345 10.01 15.88 14.64
N GLU A 346 11.12 15.16 14.83
CA GLU A 346 11.25 13.78 14.40
C GLU A 346 11.20 12.87 15.63
N THR A 347 10.18 12.01 15.72
CA THR A 347 10.00 11.15 16.89
C THR A 347 11.10 10.09 17.02
N ALA A 348 11.70 9.65 15.90
CA ALA A 348 12.80 8.70 15.91
C ALA A 348 14.07 9.25 16.56
N SER A 349 14.40 10.52 16.31
CA SER A 349 15.55 11.18 16.92
C SER A 349 15.22 11.92 18.22
N GLN A 350 13.92 12.06 18.55
CA GLN A 350 13.37 12.86 19.65
C GLN A 350 13.93 14.28 19.69
N LYS A 351 14.27 14.84 18.53
CA LYS A 351 14.89 16.15 18.39
C LYS A 351 14.01 17.06 17.56
N ALA A 352 13.98 18.34 17.94
CA ALA A 352 13.43 19.37 17.08
C ALA A 352 14.58 19.96 16.25
N VAL A 353 14.42 20.03 14.94
CA VAL A 353 15.42 20.60 14.01
C VAL A 353 14.80 21.83 13.35
N GLY A 354 15.38 22.98 13.63
CA GLY A 354 15.09 24.24 12.96
C GLY A 354 16.04 24.46 11.79
N ARG A 355 15.50 24.71 10.60
CA ARG A 355 16.23 25.14 9.41
C ARG A 355 15.73 26.52 8.98
N ALA A 356 16.64 27.40 8.60
CA ALA A 356 16.32 28.67 8.01
C ALA A 356 17.23 28.90 6.81
N SER A 357 16.67 29.25 5.65
CA SER A 357 17.42 29.59 4.46
C SER A 357 16.89 30.87 3.83
N ILE A 358 17.82 31.69 3.33
CA ILE A 358 17.53 32.87 2.53
C ILE A 358 18.27 32.69 1.21
N SER A 359 17.54 32.70 0.10
CA SER A 359 18.06 32.66 -1.25
C SER A 359 17.71 33.96 -1.96
N VAL A 360 18.70 34.60 -2.56
CA VAL A 360 18.52 35.79 -3.38
C VAL A 360 19.11 35.51 -4.75
N GLU A 361 18.32 35.71 -5.79
CA GLU A 361 18.74 35.56 -7.17
C GLU A 361 18.50 36.85 -7.94
N VAL A 362 19.49 37.27 -8.73
CA VAL A 362 19.41 38.44 -9.62
C VAL A 362 19.89 38.02 -11.00
N SER A 363 19.04 38.21 -12.00
CA SER A 363 19.33 37.96 -13.41
C SER A 363 19.26 39.25 -14.21
N VAL A 364 20.26 39.44 -15.08
CA VAL A 364 20.34 40.56 -16.03
C VAL A 364 20.67 39.99 -17.41
N CYS A 365 19.71 40.05 -18.33
CA CYS A 365 19.74 39.52 -19.69
C CYS A 365 20.10 38.02 -19.78
N LEU A 366 21.39 37.69 -19.90
CA LEU A 366 21.91 36.32 -20.09
C LEU A 366 22.76 35.86 -18.89
N LEU A 367 22.88 36.69 -17.85
CA LEU A 367 23.73 36.45 -16.68
C LEU A 367 22.86 36.37 -15.43
N SER A 368 23.03 35.30 -14.65
CA SER A 368 22.34 35.09 -13.38
C SER A 368 23.35 34.91 -12.24
N PHE A 369 23.08 35.57 -11.12
CA PHE A 369 23.85 35.47 -9.88
C PHE A 369 22.91 35.06 -8.74
N SER A 370 23.28 34.04 -7.98
CA SER A 370 22.50 33.56 -6.83
C SER A 370 23.39 33.48 -5.59
N VAL A 371 22.84 33.93 -4.46
CA VAL A 371 23.46 33.83 -3.13
C VAL A 371 22.46 33.17 -2.20
N SER A 372 22.86 32.06 -1.57
CA SER A 372 22.05 31.34 -0.60
C SER A 372 22.79 31.19 0.72
N ILE A 373 22.12 31.51 1.82
CA ILE A 373 22.62 31.35 3.18
C ILE A 373 21.64 30.45 3.93
N ALA A 374 22.14 29.35 4.49
CA ALA A 374 21.35 28.43 5.29
C ALA A 374 21.95 28.25 6.69
N VAL A 375 21.07 28.19 7.69
CA VAL A 375 21.40 27.91 9.09
C VAL A 375 20.54 26.75 9.55
N GLU A 376 21.17 25.75 10.17
CA GLU A 376 20.47 24.64 10.83
C GLU A 376 20.80 24.67 12.33
N LYS A 377 19.78 24.52 13.17
CA LYS A 377 19.91 24.37 14.61
C LYS A 377 19.10 23.17 15.09
N LYS A 378 19.78 22.22 15.73
CA LYS A 378 19.14 21.07 16.38
C LYS A 378 18.92 21.39 17.86
N PHE A 379 17.68 21.24 18.31
CA PHE A 379 17.27 21.30 19.70
C PHE A 379 17.17 19.86 20.22
N SER A 380 17.98 19.54 21.23
CA SER A 380 17.92 18.24 21.91
C SER A 380 16.60 18.08 22.69
N GLY A 381 16.00 16.89 22.62
CA GLY A 381 14.94 16.49 23.56
C GLY A 381 15.51 16.09 24.93
N SER A 382 14.66 15.93 25.95
CA SER A 382 15.08 15.70 27.34
C SER A 382 15.82 14.38 27.60
N VAL A 383 15.90 13.48 26.63
CA VAL A 383 16.49 12.15 26.74
C VAL A 383 17.82 12.14 25.99
N GLY A 384 18.88 12.65 26.61
CA GLY A 384 20.24 12.58 26.04
C GLY A 384 21.17 13.71 26.47
N ASP A 385 20.64 14.84 26.93
CA ASP A 385 21.47 15.90 27.50
C ASP A 385 21.78 15.58 28.97
N PRO A 386 23.04 15.77 29.43
CA PRO A 386 23.33 15.72 30.85
C PRO A 386 22.47 16.79 31.54
N THR A 387 21.67 16.35 32.52
CA THR A 387 20.87 17.25 33.36
C THR A 387 21.76 18.35 33.94
N PHE A 388 21.18 19.49 34.29
CA PHE A 388 21.91 20.53 35.00
C PHE A 388 22.66 19.99 36.23
N ALA A 389 22.08 19.01 36.94
CA ALA A 389 22.74 18.32 38.04
C ALA A 389 23.94 17.46 37.61
N GLN A 390 23.91 16.85 36.42
CA GLN A 390 25.04 16.09 35.86
C GLN A 390 26.17 16.99 35.35
N VAL A 391 25.87 18.21 34.89
CA VAL A 391 26.88 19.18 34.42
C VAL A 391 27.44 20.02 35.56
N MET A 392 26.57 20.50 36.45
CA MET A 392 26.90 21.51 37.47
C MET A 392 26.92 20.95 38.90
N GLY A 393 26.53 19.69 39.10
CA GLY A 393 26.60 19.00 40.39
C GLY A 393 27.98 18.44 40.72
N THR A 394 28.11 17.85 41.91
CA THR A 394 29.30 17.07 42.27
C THR A 394 29.39 15.82 41.40
N HIS A 395 30.52 15.63 40.70
CA HIS A 395 30.78 14.39 40.00
C HIS A 395 30.75 13.21 41.00
N PRO A 396 30.08 12.08 40.70
CA PRO A 396 29.93 10.98 41.65
C PRO A 396 31.27 10.38 42.12
N ASP A 397 32.32 10.50 41.31
CA ASP A 397 33.70 10.07 41.62
C ASP A 397 34.61 11.20 42.13
N ALA A 398 34.06 12.38 42.46
CA ALA A 398 34.87 13.50 42.94
C ALA A 398 35.49 13.17 44.31
N ALA A 399 36.79 13.40 44.44
CA ALA A 399 37.49 13.30 45.72
C ALA A 399 36.90 14.29 46.75
N PRO A 400 36.95 13.97 48.06
CA PRO A 400 36.50 14.90 49.10
C PRO A 400 37.22 16.25 48.99
N GLY A 401 36.46 17.33 48.87
CA GLY A 401 36.99 18.71 48.79
C GLY A 401 37.12 19.29 47.37
N VAL A 402 36.70 18.58 46.33
CA VAL A 402 36.58 19.16 44.98
C VAL A 402 35.38 20.10 44.94
N GLU A 403 35.64 21.35 44.57
CA GLU A 403 34.63 22.41 44.43
C GLU A 403 33.63 22.07 43.32
N ARG A 404 32.34 22.34 43.55
CA ARG A 404 31.30 22.11 42.54
C ARG A 404 31.46 23.14 41.43
N PRO A 405 31.33 22.75 40.15
CA PRO A 405 31.37 23.71 39.03
C PRO A 405 30.36 24.86 39.17
N TRP A 406 29.22 24.61 39.83
CA TRP A 406 28.24 25.66 40.17
C TRP A 406 28.78 26.70 41.16
N ASP A 407 29.47 26.27 42.21
CA ASP A 407 30.01 27.18 43.23
C ASP A 407 31.09 28.07 42.59
N ALA A 408 32.00 27.48 41.82
CA ALA A 408 33.04 28.21 41.08
C ALA A 408 32.46 29.21 40.07
N TYR A 409 31.35 28.86 39.39
CA TYR A 409 30.63 29.78 38.52
C TYR A 409 30.05 30.95 39.31
N CYS A 410 29.34 30.69 40.43
CA CYS A 410 28.76 31.73 41.26
C CYS A 410 29.83 32.70 41.82
N ASP A 411 30.97 32.18 42.27
CA ASP A 411 32.06 32.98 42.83
C ASP A 411 32.71 33.89 41.78
N ALA A 412 32.74 33.50 40.50
CA ALA A 412 33.26 34.33 39.42
C ALA A 412 32.44 35.61 39.17
N PHE A 413 31.16 35.64 39.56
CA PHE A 413 30.26 36.81 39.46
C PHE A 413 30.03 37.52 40.80
N ALA A 414 30.65 37.04 41.88
CA ALA A 414 30.51 37.63 43.21
C ALA A 414 31.45 38.83 43.47
N ASN A 415 32.23 39.26 42.46
CA ASN A 415 33.13 40.42 42.53
C ASN A 415 32.50 41.70 41.97
#